data_AF-B9L8D4-F1
#
_entry.id   AF-B9L8D4-F1
#
_cell.length_a   1.000
_cell.length_b   1.000
_cell.length_c   1.000
_cell.angle_alpha   90.00
_cell.angle_beta   90.00
_cell.angle_gamma   90.00
#
_symmetry.space_group_name_H-M   'P 1'
#
loop_
_entity.id
_entity.type
_entity.pdbx_description
1 polymer ?
#
loop_
_entity_poly.entity_id
_entity_poly.type
_entity_poly.pdbx_seq_one_letter_code
_entity_poly.pdbx_strand_id
1 'polypeptide(L)'
;MKKLLLFLPLFAFSFYYPLDFKFKFIHDCMQNSNLQTHKYDYCECVYDKITDRFTYHYFSYNSASPEVLNFIRKASKECLKQVKNEK
;
A
#
# COMPACT_ATOMS: atom_id res chain seq x y z
N MET A 1 44.11 -3.91 21.77
CA MET A 1 42.77 -3.55 22.30
C MET A 1 42.46 -2.11 21.92
N LYS A 2 41.20 -1.83 21.52
CA LYS A 2 40.65 -0.57 20.92
C LYS A 2 40.86 -0.51 19.39
N LYS A 3 39.86 -0.32 18.51
CA LYS A 3 38.43 0.06 18.62
C LYS A 3 37.64 -0.56 17.46
N LEU A 4 36.41 -0.95 17.77
CA LEU A 4 35.30 -1.28 16.87
C LEU A 4 34.95 -0.07 15.98
N LEU A 5 34.87 -0.27 14.66
CA LEU A 5 34.12 0.57 13.71
C LEU A 5 33.55 -0.43 12.69
N LEU A 6 32.48 -1.18 12.97
CA LEU A 6 31.10 -0.71 13.14
C LEU A 6 30.66 0.24 12.01
N PHE A 7 31.00 -0.07 10.76
CA PHE A 7 30.27 0.44 9.61
C PHE A 7 29.04 -0.45 9.38
N LEU A 8 28.08 -0.37 10.32
CA LEU A 8 26.70 -0.78 10.10
C LEU A 8 26.14 0.00 8.88
N PRO A 9 25.12 -0.54 8.21
CA PRO A 9 24.88 -0.47 6.77
C PRO A 9 24.47 0.93 6.30
N LEU A 10 25.42 1.68 5.78
CA LEU A 10 25.14 2.95 5.11
C LEU A 10 24.44 2.80 3.74
N PHE A 11 24.15 1.56 3.31
CA PHE A 11 23.36 1.26 2.11
C PHE A 11 21.94 0.74 2.39
N ALA A 12 21.55 0.54 3.66
CA ALA A 12 20.19 0.07 3.98
C ALA A 12 19.15 1.20 4.11
N PHE A 13 19.56 2.47 4.10
CA PHE A 13 18.68 3.60 4.45
C PHE A 13 18.28 4.52 3.28
N SER A 14 18.54 4.14 2.02
CA SER A 14 18.22 4.99 0.86
C SER A 14 17.05 4.48 -0.01
N PHE A 15 16.48 3.31 0.27
CA PHE A 15 15.39 2.70 -0.53
C PHE A 15 14.06 2.53 0.23
N TYR A 16 13.95 3.13 1.41
CA TYR A 16 12.97 2.81 2.45
C TYR A 16 11.65 3.61 2.35
N TYR A 17 11.13 3.85 1.14
CA TYR A 17 9.91 4.67 0.99
C TYR A 17 8.80 4.01 0.15
N PRO A 18 9.08 3.34 -0.99
CA PRO A 18 8.03 2.65 -1.75
C PRO A 18 7.59 1.32 -1.14
N LEU A 19 8.53 0.54 -0.60
CA LEU A 19 8.26 -0.79 -0.02
C LEU A 19 7.50 -0.69 1.31
N ASP A 20 7.93 0.22 2.18
CA ASP A 20 7.25 0.51 3.44
C ASP A 20 5.81 0.96 3.22
N PHE A 21 5.57 1.73 2.16
CA PHE A 21 4.23 2.19 1.84
C PHE A 21 3.32 1.07 1.35
N LYS A 22 3.76 0.24 0.38
CA LYS A 22 2.97 -0.92 -0.08
C LYS A 22 2.66 -1.85 1.09
N PHE A 23 3.68 -2.16 1.90
CA PHE A 23 3.51 -3.02 3.07
C PHE A 23 2.52 -2.44 4.08
N LYS A 24 2.70 -1.17 4.49
CA LYS A 24 1.82 -0.50 5.45
C LYS A 24 0.38 -0.42 4.94
N PHE A 25 0.19 -0.02 3.68
CA PHE A 25 -1.14 0.07 3.08
C PHE A 25 -1.84 -1.28 3.06
N ILE A 26 -1.17 -2.32 2.55
CA ILE A 26 -1.76 -3.67 2.46
C ILE A 26 -2.08 -4.20 3.86
N HIS A 27 -1.15 -4.05 4.81
CA HIS A 27 -1.35 -4.49 6.19
C HIS A 27 -2.57 -3.80 6.83
N ASP A 28 -2.64 -2.47 6.76
CA ASP A 28 -3.76 -1.70 7.31
C ASP A 28 -5.08 -2.08 6.63
N CYS A 29 -5.07 -2.26 5.31
CA CYS A 29 -6.24 -2.72 4.57
C CYS A 29 -6.70 -4.11 5.02
N MET A 30 -5.79 -5.07 5.22
CA MET A 30 -6.14 -6.43 5.64
C MET A 30 -6.72 -6.49 7.06
N GLN A 31 -6.20 -5.67 7.97
CA GLN A 31 -6.70 -5.55 9.34
C GLN A 31 -8.11 -4.95 9.39
N ASN A 32 -8.38 -3.97 8.53
CA ASN A 32 -9.67 -3.25 8.51
C ASN A 32 -10.69 -3.84 7.53
N SER A 33 -10.28 -4.78 6.67
CA SER A 33 -11.18 -5.44 5.72
C SER A 33 -11.99 -6.56 6.40
N ASN A 34 -13.31 -6.52 6.22
CA ASN A 34 -14.24 -7.56 6.67
C ASN A 34 -14.32 -8.78 5.73
N LEU A 35 -13.50 -8.84 4.68
CA LEU A 35 -13.50 -9.98 3.76
C LEU A 35 -12.99 -11.25 4.44
N GLN A 36 -13.72 -12.36 4.36
CA GLN A 36 -13.32 -13.61 5.05
C GLN A 36 -12.16 -14.34 4.35
N THR A 37 -11.99 -14.16 3.04
CA THR A 37 -10.96 -14.79 2.20
C THR A 37 -10.46 -13.78 1.16
N HIS A 38 -9.27 -14.00 0.59
CA HIS A 38 -8.66 -13.15 -0.44
C HIS A 38 -8.48 -11.67 -0.04
N LYS A 39 -8.28 -11.43 1.26
CA LYS A 39 -8.01 -10.08 1.80
C LYS A 39 -6.78 -9.46 1.13
N TYR A 40 -5.73 -10.26 0.96
CA TYR A 40 -4.49 -9.81 0.34
C TYR A 40 -4.72 -9.40 -1.11
N ASP A 41 -5.28 -10.28 -1.95
CA ASP A 41 -5.56 -10.02 -3.36
C ASP A 41 -6.44 -8.78 -3.56
N TYR A 42 -7.45 -8.61 -2.70
CA TYR A 42 -8.27 -7.39 -2.67
C TYR A 42 -7.45 -6.14 -2.35
N CYS A 43 -6.65 -6.18 -1.27
CA CYS A 43 -5.88 -5.03 -0.81
C CYS A 43 -4.75 -4.65 -1.77
N GLU A 44 -4.10 -5.64 -2.39
CA GLU A 44 -3.10 -5.43 -3.42
C GLU A 44 -3.72 -4.79 -4.67
N CYS A 45 -4.86 -5.31 -5.16
CA CYS A 45 -5.56 -4.69 -6.29
C CYS A 45 -5.94 -3.23 -6.02
N VAL A 46 -6.41 -2.90 -4.81
CA VAL A 46 -6.76 -1.52 -4.45
C VAL A 46 -5.50 -0.65 -4.42
N TYR A 47 -4.41 -1.14 -3.85
CA TYR A 47 -3.13 -0.45 -3.82
C TYR A 47 -2.64 -0.13 -5.24
N ASP A 48 -2.55 -1.15 -6.10
CA ASP A 48 -2.01 -1.00 -7.45
C ASP A 48 -2.81 0.04 -8.24
N LYS A 49 -4.15 -0.03 -8.19
CA LYS A 49 -5.03 0.96 -8.84
C LYS A 49 -4.79 2.39 -8.33
N ILE A 50 -4.57 2.57 -7.03
CA ILE A 50 -4.28 3.90 -6.44
C ILE A 50 -2.94 4.42 -6.97
N THR A 51 -1.90 3.59 -6.95
CA THR A 51 -0.55 4.01 -7.35
C THR A 51 -0.36 4.15 -8.85
N ASP A 52 -1.18 3.49 -9.66
CA ASP A 52 -1.24 3.70 -11.11
C ASP A 52 -1.80 5.08 -11.46
N ARG A 53 -2.72 5.60 -10.64
CA ARG A 53 -3.37 6.90 -10.87
C ARG A 53 -2.64 8.05 -10.20
N PHE A 54 -2.20 7.85 -8.97
CA PHE A 54 -1.62 8.90 -8.13
C PHE A 54 -0.19 8.52 -7.75
N THR A 55 0.73 9.47 -7.91
CA THR A 55 2.06 9.30 -7.32
C THR A 55 1.92 9.16 -5.80
N TYR A 56 2.84 8.43 -5.18
CA TYR A 56 2.89 8.29 -3.74
C TYR A 56 2.77 9.65 -3.02
N HIS A 57 3.55 10.64 -3.47
CA HIS A 57 3.56 11.96 -2.85
C HIS A 57 2.19 12.61 -2.94
N TYR A 58 1.57 12.62 -4.12
CA TYR A 58 0.24 13.17 -4.29
C TYR A 58 -0.78 12.50 -3.37
N PHE A 59 -0.77 11.16 -3.34
CA PHE A 59 -1.67 10.38 -2.49
C PHE A 59 -1.45 10.68 -1.00
N SER A 60 -0.19 10.75 -0.54
CA SER A 60 0.13 11.01 0.86
C SER A 60 -0.35 12.38 1.36
N TYR A 61 -0.28 13.41 0.51
CA TYR A 61 -0.73 14.77 0.86
C TYR A 61 -2.23 14.98 0.65
N ASN A 62 -2.87 14.18 -0.22
CA ASN A 62 -4.26 14.38 -0.63
C ASN A 62 -5.16 13.19 -0.29
N SER A 63 -4.77 12.33 0.66
CA SER A 63 -5.52 11.12 1.03
C SER A 63 -6.96 11.40 1.48
N ALA A 64 -7.21 12.57 2.07
CA ALA A 64 -8.52 13.04 2.49
C ALA A 64 -9.28 13.85 1.42
N SER A 65 -8.70 14.07 0.23
CA SER A 65 -9.36 14.86 -0.81
C SER A 65 -10.58 14.12 -1.37
N PRO A 66 -11.67 14.82 -1.74
CA PRO A 66 -12.85 14.18 -2.31
C PRO A 66 -12.54 13.37 -3.58
N GLU A 67 -11.62 13.84 -4.41
CA GLU A 67 -11.17 13.14 -5.61
C GLU A 67 -10.54 11.79 -5.28
N VAL A 68 -9.57 11.78 -4.36
CA VAL A 68 -8.86 10.57 -3.94
C VAL A 68 -9.83 9.60 -3.26
N LEU A 69 -10.69 10.08 -2.37
CA LEU A 69 -11.70 9.24 -1.70
C LEU A 69 -12.72 8.63 -2.69
N ASN A 70 -13.17 9.40 -3.69
CA ASN A 70 -14.05 8.89 -4.75
C ASN A 70 -13.35 7.82 -5.59
N PHE A 71 -12.07 8.04 -5.92
CA PHE A 71 -11.28 7.07 -6.68
C PHE A 71 -11.06 5.77 -5.89
N ILE A 72 -10.64 5.85 -4.62
CA ILE A 72 -10.49 4.69 -3.73
C ILE A 72 -11.79 3.90 -3.69
N ARG A 73 -12.93 4.57 -3.48
CA ARG A 73 -14.25 3.90 -3.45
C ARG A 73 -14.55 3.14 -4.73
N LYS A 74 -14.21 3.71 -5.90
CA LYS A 74 -14.38 3.06 -7.20
C LYS A 74 -13.45 1.85 -7.32
N ALA A 75 -12.16 2.02 -7.03
CA ALA A 75 -11.16 0.97 -7.06
C ALA A 75 -11.55 -0.22 -6.15
N SER A 76 -11.96 0.06 -4.90
CA SER A 76 -12.45 -0.96 -3.96
C SER A 76 -13.62 -1.77 -4.51
N LYS A 77 -14.60 -1.11 -5.16
CA LYS A 77 -15.74 -1.84 -5.76
C LYS A 77 -15.33 -2.73 -6.92
N GLU A 78 -14.39 -2.27 -7.75
CA GLU A 78 -13.87 -3.04 -8.88
C GLU A 78 -13.08 -4.27 -8.39
N CYS A 79 -12.13 -4.07 -7.48
CA CYS A 79 -11.32 -5.14 -6.90
C CYS A 79 -12.19 -6.18 -6.16
N LEU A 80 -13.22 -5.72 -5.44
CA LEU A 80 -14.15 -6.64 -4.78
C LEU A 80 -14.92 -7.51 -5.77
N LYS A 81 -15.28 -7.00 -6.95
CA LYS A 81 -15.93 -7.81 -7.99
C LYS A 81 -14.95 -8.82 -8.59
N GLN A 82 -13.73 -8.40 -8.87
CA GLN A 82 -12.69 -9.27 -9.41
C GLN A 82 -12.44 -10.47 -8.50
N VAL A 83 -12.18 -10.23 -7.22
CA VAL A 83 -11.93 -11.27 -6.22
C VAL A 83 -13.14 -12.21 -6.01
N LYS A 84 -14.36 -11.74 -6.29
CA LYS A 84 -15.57 -12.58 -6.25
C LYS A 84 -15.78 -13.42 -7.50
N ASN A 85 -15.32 -12.94 -8.66
CA ASN A 85 -15.50 -13.60 -9.95
C ASN A 85 -14.37 -14.59 -10.27
N GLU A 86 -13.22 -14.46 -9.61
CA GLU A 86 -12.11 -15.43 -9.67
C GLU A 86 -12.37 -16.68 -8.79
N LYS A 87 -13.56 -16.77 -8.17
CA LYS A 87 -14.10 -17.95 -7.48
C LYS A 87 -15.16 -18.63 -8.31
#